data_AF-A0A1Z9C2J5-F1
#
_entry.id   AF-A0A1Z9C2J5-F1
#
_cell.length_a   1.000
_cell.length_b   1.000
_cell.length_c   1.000
_cell.angle_alpha   90.00
_cell.angle_beta   90.00
_cell.angle_gamma   90.00
#
_symmetry.space_group_name_H-M   'P 1'
#
loop_
_entity.id
_entity.type
_entity.pdbx_description
1 polymer ?
#
loop_
_entity_poly.entity_id
_entity_poly.type
_entity_poly.pdbx_seq_one_letter_code
_entity_poly.pdbx_strand_id
1 'polypeptide(L)'
;MVGARWILLDQDDIQHALSALMFAELDGVLVAVDHRRTSPGVGLWQRAVHLLLVSEQEDAEDIRLKTGITKVISNDSSTIEDYLW
;
A
#
# COMPACT_ATOMS: atom_id res chain seq x y z
N MET A 1 -12.80 9.43 -3.97
CA MET A 1 -12.26 10.20 -5.10
C MET A 1 -12.63 9.46 -6.38
N VAL A 2 -13.79 9.75 -7.00
CA VAL A 2 -14.19 9.00 -8.20
C VAL A 2 -13.21 9.29 -9.35
N GLY A 3 -12.60 8.24 -9.92
CA GLY A 3 -11.74 8.32 -11.10
C GLY A 3 -10.23 8.41 -10.83
N ALA A 4 -9.77 8.15 -9.60
CA ALA A 4 -8.34 8.07 -9.32
C ALA A 4 -7.68 6.91 -10.10
N ARG A 5 -6.45 7.12 -10.55
CA ARG A 5 -5.63 6.08 -11.20
C ARG A 5 -4.79 5.39 -10.13
N TRP A 6 -4.73 4.06 -10.20
CA TRP A 6 -4.06 3.25 -9.20
C TRP A 6 -3.02 2.32 -9.84
N ILE A 7 -1.87 2.19 -9.18
CA ILE A 7 -0.95 1.08 -9.38
C ILE A 7 -1.20 0.12 -8.23
N LEU A 8 -1.53 -1.13 -8.58
CA LEU A 8 -1.68 -2.23 -7.63
C LEU A 8 -0.40 -3.05 -7.68
N LEU A 9 0.24 -3.23 -6.53
CA LEU A 9 1.46 -4.01 -6.38
C LEU A 9 1.24 -5.11 -5.37
N ASP A 10 1.88 -6.25 -5.60
CA ASP A 10 2.14 -7.20 -4.53
C ASP A 10 3.44 -6.80 -3.79
N GLN A 11 3.57 -7.20 -2.52
CA GLN A 11 4.78 -7.01 -1.72
C GLN A 11 6.10 -7.34 -2.42
N ASP A 12 6.15 -8.35 -3.29
CA ASP A 12 7.39 -8.75 -3.98
C ASP A 12 7.76 -7.75 -5.10
N ASP A 13 6.79 -6.99 -5.60
CA ASP A 13 7.00 -5.97 -6.63
C ASP A 13 7.64 -4.69 -6.06
N ILE A 14 7.48 -4.42 -4.76
CA ILE A 14 7.95 -3.19 -4.12
C ILE A 14 9.43 -2.91 -4.41
N GLN A 15 10.28 -3.94 -4.30
CA GLN A 15 11.73 -3.81 -4.51
C GLN A 15 12.08 -3.47 -5.96
N HIS A 16 11.25 -3.90 -6.91
CA HIS A 16 11.46 -3.71 -8.34
C HIS A 16 10.74 -2.45 -8.86
N ALA A 17 9.75 -1.94 -8.13
CA ALA A 17 8.90 -0.83 -8.53
C ALA A 17 9.37 0.54 -8.02
N LEU A 18 10.50 0.65 -7.33
CA LEU A 18 10.93 1.90 -6.67
C LEU A 18 10.96 3.10 -7.62
N SER A 19 11.43 2.91 -8.86
CA SER A 19 11.42 3.94 -9.90
C SER A 19 9.99 4.30 -10.33
N ALA A 20 9.12 3.32 -10.53
CA ALA A 20 7.71 3.55 -10.87
C ALA A 20 6.97 4.30 -9.75
N LEU A 21 7.25 4.00 -8.48
CA LEU A 21 6.70 4.69 -7.32
C LEU A 21 7.05 6.18 -7.31
N MET A 22 8.29 6.53 -7.65
CA MET A 22 8.72 7.92 -7.77
C MET A 22 7.93 8.70 -8.85
N PHE A 23 7.63 8.06 -9.99
CA PHE A 23 6.84 8.71 -11.05
C PHE A 23 5.36 8.78 -10.71
N ALA A 24 4.82 7.79 -10.00
CA ALA A 24 3.42 7.78 -9.58
C ALA A 24 3.05 9.03 -8.76
N GLU A 25 3.96 9.45 -7.86
CA GLU A 25 3.80 10.67 -7.05
C GLU A 25 3.71 11.94 -7.92
N LEU A 26 4.47 12.00 -9.02
CA LEU A 26 4.49 13.15 -9.93
C LEU A 26 3.24 13.23 -10.81
N ASP A 27 2.70 12.08 -11.23
CA ASP A 27 1.55 11.99 -12.15
C ASP A 27 0.19 11.94 -11.41
N GLY A 28 0.17 12.06 -10.08
CA GLY A 28 -1.04 11.95 -9.28
C GLY A 28 -1.69 10.58 -9.38
N VAL A 29 -0.86 9.54 -9.51
CA VAL A 29 -1.28 8.12 -9.51
C VAL A 29 -1.07 7.58 -8.11
N LEU A 30 -2.11 6.96 -7.55
CA LEU A 30 -2.08 6.39 -6.22
C LEU A 30 -1.49 4.99 -6.25
N VAL A 31 -0.89 4.58 -5.13
CA VAL A 31 -0.24 3.27 -5.02
C VAL A 31 -0.93 2.49 -3.91
N ALA A 32 -1.38 1.29 -4.27
CA ALA A 32 -1.89 0.29 -3.33
C ALA A 32 -0.97 -0.93 -3.32
N VAL A 33 -0.71 -1.46 -2.14
CA VAL A 33 0.18 -2.61 -1.94
C VAL A 33 -0.52 -3.69 -1.14
N ASP A 34 -0.54 -4.92 -1.67
CA ASP A 34 -0.92 -6.12 -0.93
C ASP A 34 0.30 -6.72 -0.24
N HIS A 35 0.33 -6.62 1.08
CA HIS A 35 1.44 -7.02 1.94
C HIS A 35 1.01 -8.03 3.00
N ARG A 36 0.09 -8.93 2.65
CA ARG A 36 -0.45 -9.94 3.58
C ARG A 36 0.49 -11.11 3.84
N ARG A 37 1.47 -11.39 2.97
CA ARG A 37 2.29 -12.61 3.08
C ARG A 37 3.40 -12.48 4.12
N THR A 38 3.82 -11.26 4.46
CA THR A 38 4.80 -10.99 5.51
C THR A 38 4.47 -9.71 6.28
N SER A 39 4.98 -9.57 7.51
CA SER A 39 4.86 -8.31 8.24
C SER A 39 5.60 -7.19 7.51
N PRO A 40 4.98 -6.01 7.33
CA PRO A 40 5.62 -4.90 6.62
C PRO A 40 6.85 -4.38 7.36
N GLY A 41 8.02 -4.49 6.73
CA GLY A 41 9.26 -3.90 7.21
C GLY A 41 9.30 -2.38 6.98
N VAL A 42 10.13 -1.67 7.73
CA VAL A 42 10.37 -0.22 7.55
C VAL A 42 11.19 0.03 6.29
N GLY A 43 10.75 0.96 5.43
CA GLY A 43 11.46 1.26 4.19
C GLY A 43 10.98 2.52 3.48
N LEU A 44 11.79 3.03 2.54
CA LEU A 44 11.51 4.27 1.79
C LEU A 44 10.22 4.21 0.97
N TRP A 45 9.86 3.03 0.48
CA TRP A 45 8.67 2.78 -0.35
C TRP A 45 7.37 3.19 0.35
N GLN A 46 7.33 3.14 1.69
CA GLN A 46 6.15 3.46 2.50
C GLN A 46 5.64 4.88 2.24
N ARG A 47 6.54 5.82 1.87
CA ARG A 47 6.15 7.20 1.59
C ARG A 47 5.37 7.36 0.29
N ALA A 48 5.56 6.45 -0.67
CA ALA A 48 4.85 6.45 -1.94
C ALA A 48 3.55 5.63 -1.89
N VAL A 49 3.32 4.88 -0.81
CA VAL A 49 2.14 4.01 -0.65
C VAL A 49 0.99 4.76 0.00
N HIS A 50 -0.17 4.69 -0.63
CA HIS A 50 -1.38 5.36 -0.20
C HIS A 50 -2.35 4.40 0.49
N LEU A 51 -2.38 3.15 0.02
CA LEU A 51 -3.15 2.05 0.58
C LEU A 51 -2.25 0.83 0.81
N LEU A 52 -2.29 0.27 2.02
CA LEU A 52 -1.63 -0.97 2.37
C LEU A 52 -2.66 -1.98 2.89
N LEU A 53 -2.73 -3.15 2.25
CA LEU A 53 -3.50 -4.28 2.75
C LEU A 53 -2.54 -5.23 3.47
N VAL A 54 -2.82 -5.52 4.73
CA VAL A 54 -2.04 -6.41 5.60
C VAL A 54 -2.92 -7.53 6.13
N SER A 55 -2.26 -8.55 6.67
CA SER A 55 -2.91 -9.73 7.22
C SER A 55 -3.79 -9.38 8.42
N GLU A 56 -4.86 -10.14 8.69
CA GLU A 56 -5.75 -9.90 9.85
C GLU A 56 -5.05 -10.00 11.21
N GLN A 57 -3.89 -10.64 11.25
CA GLN A 57 -3.07 -10.80 12.46
C GLN A 57 -2.19 -9.57 12.74
N GLU A 58 -2.10 -8.62 11.80
CA GLU A 58 -1.37 -7.37 11.93
C GLU A 58 -2.28 -6.23 12.44
N ASP A 59 -1.74 -5.38 13.31
CA ASP A 59 -2.42 -4.18 13.80
C ASP A 59 -2.28 -3.04 12.78
N ALA A 60 -3.33 -2.82 11.99
CA ALA A 60 -3.36 -1.77 10.98
C ALA A 60 -3.17 -0.36 11.54
N GLU A 61 -3.65 -0.07 12.75
CA GLU A 61 -3.52 1.25 13.36
C GLU A 61 -2.07 1.51 13.78
N ASP A 62 -1.43 0.53 14.40
CA ASP A 62 -0.02 0.59 14.78
C ASP A 62 0.89 0.74 13.54
N ILE A 63 0.63 -0.04 12.50
CA ILE A 63 1.37 0.07 11.23
C ILE A 63 1.17 1.45 10.60
N ARG A 64 -0.06 1.97 10.58
CA ARG A 64 -0.33 3.32 10.04
C ARG A 64 0.46 4.38 10.79
N LEU A 65 0.49 4.32 12.11
CA LEU A 65 1.23 5.28 12.95
C LEU A 65 2.75 5.19 12.73
N LYS A 66 3.29 3.99 12.55
CA LYS A 66 4.74 3.77 12.32
C LYS A 66 5.20 4.16 10.93
N THR A 67 4.36 3.93 9.91
CA THR A 67 4.74 4.10 8.50
C THR A 67 4.31 5.43 7.91
N GLY A 68 3.25 6.04 8.43
CA GLY A 68 2.63 7.24 7.87
C GLY A 68 1.80 7.00 6.61
N ILE A 69 1.55 5.74 6.23
CA ILE A 69 0.69 5.39 5.10
C ILE A 69 -0.74 5.89 5.37
N THR A 70 -1.41 6.44 4.36
CA THR A 70 -2.70 7.11 4.56
C THR A 70 -3.82 6.13 4.95
N LYS A 71 -3.86 4.97 4.30
CA LYS A 71 -4.87 3.94 4.56
C LYS A 71 -4.19 2.59 4.74
N VAL A 72 -4.33 1.99 5.91
CA VAL A 72 -3.87 0.63 6.20
C VAL A 72 -5.09 -0.19 6.59
N ILE A 73 -5.26 -1.35 5.97
CA ILE A 73 -6.40 -2.26 6.17
C ILE A 73 -5.87 -3.63 6.54
N SER A 74 -6.45 -4.23 7.57
CA SER A 74 -6.15 -5.59 8.03
C SER A 74 -7.34 -6.47 7.65
N ASN A 75 -7.19 -7.32 6.61
CA ASN A 75 -8.26 -8.20 6.10
C ASN A 75 -7.72 -9.32 5.17
N ASP A 76 -8.09 -10.56 5.46
CA ASP A 76 -7.62 -11.75 4.71
C ASP A 76 -8.63 -12.21 3.65
N SER A 77 -9.90 -11.80 3.78
CA SER A 77 -11.03 -12.28 2.96
C SER A 77 -11.37 -11.41 1.76
N SER A 78 -10.95 -10.15 1.77
CA SER A 78 -11.24 -9.15 0.72
C SER A 78 -10.12 -9.00 -0.31
N THR A 79 -10.42 -8.27 -1.38
CA THR A 79 -9.44 -7.85 -2.39
C THR A 79 -8.99 -6.41 -2.14
N ILE A 80 -7.81 -6.02 -2.61
CA ILE A 80 -7.29 -4.65 -2.39
C ILE A 80 -8.13 -3.62 -3.14
N GLU A 81 -8.76 -4.03 -4.24
CA GLU A 81 -9.67 -3.28 -5.09
C GLU A 81 -10.90 -2.77 -4.34
N ASP A 82 -11.38 -3.54 -3.34
CA ASP A 82 -12.53 -3.18 -2.50
C ASP A 82 -12.26 -1.93 -1.64
N TYR A 83 -10.99 -1.55 -1.48
CA TYR A 83 -10.55 -0.45 -0.63
C TYR A 83 -10.00 0.75 -1.40
N LEU A 84 -10.07 0.77 -2.73
CA LEU A 84 -9.68 1.93 -3.53
C LEU A 84 -10.64 3.11 -3.27
N TRP A 85 -10.20 4.34 -3.60
CA TRP A 85 -10.98 5.58 -3.43
C TRP A 85 -11.65 6.05 -4.70
#